data_AF-A0AAD8EQQ0-F1
#
_entry.id   AF-A0AAD8EQQ0-F1
#
_cell.length_a   1.000
_cell.length_b   1.000
_cell.length_c   1.000
_cell.angle_alpha   90.00
_cell.angle_beta   90.00
_cell.angle_gamma   90.00
#
_symmetry.space_group_name_H-M   'P 1'
#
loop_
_entity.id
_entity.type
_entity.pdbx_description
1 polymer ?
#
loop_
_entity_poly.entity_id
_entity_poly.type
_entity_poly.pdbx_seq_one_letter_code
_entity_poly.pdbx_strand_id
1 'polypeptide(L)'
;LEPETSVSKLPPSQRFSRRVAIADLEEYVKTGLISGELQRQHELFPRGQTRPWDYGKLPQNKTKNRYGNLVAYDETRVKLKKFPADQFSDYINANYINGYNSPRFYIATQGPKNNTVVDFWRMIWQENVQVIVMLANIIEDTKVKCEKYWPEFGQEVTQLNVSCKGKTRKVQHLHFTSWPDHGVPLYPQSLASFLKKLLATFPGSGPITVHCSAGVGRTGTVILSDICLRMAAAEGYVDMLSFLQQIREQRANMVDNLDQYKLVHLVLLECLVTEPSSYPCDASFKKQLEELNSSGTISKQFNHLYDIRWQDEALRPAERDVIVSPSHKDTSKNRYLDIVPGPNGLPLEATVADFWRLIAEKKVSLVVVLNEVDAEDKNVCKFWPSETSDVMKPVPHITITRKHERDFTYWRTHVVHIATSQPEDESRTVHILELRDWRSDDKLPPSTSVILELWQETERLSTASDPILVCCFDGATACGYL
;
A
#
# COMPACT_ATOMS: atom_id res chain seq x y z
N LEU A 1 -11.52 23.37 -46.76
CA LEU A 1 -10.18 23.02 -46.23
C LEU A 1 -9.71 24.25 -45.46
N GLU A 2 -10.09 24.34 -44.20
CA GLU A 2 -9.59 25.41 -43.32
C GLU A 2 -8.11 25.16 -43.02
N PRO A 3 -7.30 26.22 -42.83
CA PRO A 3 -5.88 26.05 -42.55
C PRO A 3 -5.70 25.42 -41.17
N GLU A 4 -5.08 24.25 -41.13
CA GLU A 4 -4.57 23.63 -39.90
C GLU A 4 -3.73 24.65 -39.12
N THR A 5 -4.24 25.11 -37.99
CA THR A 5 -3.55 26.06 -37.10
C THR A 5 -2.25 25.44 -36.58
N SER A 6 -1.21 26.23 -36.31
CA SER A 6 0.10 25.74 -35.82
C SER A 6 0.01 24.85 -34.57
N VAL A 7 -1.06 25.02 -33.78
CA VAL A 7 -1.40 24.21 -32.61
C VAL A 7 -1.71 22.75 -32.99
N SER A 8 -2.27 22.48 -34.17
CA SER A 8 -2.59 21.13 -34.66
C SER A 8 -1.38 20.30 -35.10
N LYS A 9 -0.16 20.83 -34.95
CA LYS A 9 1.11 20.13 -35.23
C LYS A 9 1.91 19.74 -33.98
N LEU A 10 1.57 20.30 -32.82
CA LEU A 10 2.25 19.97 -31.56
C LEU A 10 1.89 18.53 -31.11
N PRO A 11 2.71 17.83 -30.32
CA PRO A 11 2.29 16.57 -29.70
C PRO A 11 1.02 16.77 -28.85
N PRO A 12 0.14 15.76 -28.71
CA PRO A 12 -1.11 15.90 -27.96
C PRO A 12 -0.96 16.50 -26.55
N SER A 13 0.07 16.12 -25.77
CA SER A 13 0.29 16.74 -24.45
C SER A 13 0.64 18.21 -24.54
N GLN A 14 1.38 18.67 -25.55
CA GLN A 14 1.69 20.10 -25.68
C GLN A 14 0.47 20.93 -26.10
N ARG A 15 -0.57 20.30 -26.66
CA ARG A 15 -1.86 20.95 -26.98
C ARG A 15 -2.80 21.00 -25.78
N PHE A 16 -2.80 19.95 -24.96
CA PHE A 16 -3.82 19.74 -23.92
C PHE A 16 -3.28 19.81 -22.49
N SER A 17 -1.97 19.84 -22.30
CA SER A 17 -1.38 19.91 -20.97
C SER A 17 -1.39 21.34 -20.44
N ARG A 18 -1.55 21.43 -19.13
CA ARG A 18 -1.55 22.67 -18.37
C ARG A 18 -0.67 22.49 -17.15
N ARG A 19 0.25 23.43 -16.92
CA ARG A 19 0.95 23.56 -15.64
C ARG A 19 -0.05 23.97 -14.57
N VAL A 20 -0.12 23.20 -13.49
CA VAL A 20 -1.03 23.41 -12.36
C VAL A 20 -0.20 23.94 -11.19
N ALA A 21 -0.57 25.10 -10.64
CA ALA A 21 0.06 25.62 -9.45
C ALA A 21 -0.28 24.71 -8.26
N ILE A 22 0.63 24.55 -7.29
CA ILE A 22 0.36 23.71 -6.11
C ILE A 22 -0.91 24.16 -5.38
N ALA A 23 -1.14 25.48 -5.28
CA ALA A 23 -2.33 26.05 -4.64
C ALA A 23 -3.65 25.67 -5.34
N ASP A 24 -3.62 25.36 -6.63
CA ASP A 24 -4.81 25.01 -7.43
C ASP A 24 -4.94 23.47 -7.62
N LEU A 25 -4.00 22.69 -7.08
CA LEU A 25 -3.89 21.27 -7.39
C LEU A 25 -5.08 20.45 -6.91
N GLU A 26 -5.59 20.72 -5.71
CA GLU A 26 -6.74 20.00 -5.16
C GLU A 26 -8.00 20.19 -6.01
N GLU A 27 -8.29 21.43 -6.37
CA GLU A 27 -9.44 21.78 -7.21
C GLU A 27 -9.30 21.19 -8.62
N TYR A 28 -8.09 21.25 -9.19
CA TYR A 28 -7.79 20.60 -10.46
C TYR A 28 -8.09 19.10 -10.43
N VAL A 29 -7.66 18.40 -9.38
CA VAL A 29 -7.88 16.95 -9.25
C VAL A 29 -9.36 16.63 -9.05
N LYS A 30 -10.06 17.35 -8.15
CA LYS A 30 -11.50 17.18 -7.90
C LYS A 30 -12.31 17.37 -9.18
N THR A 31 -12.14 18.51 -9.85
CA THR A 31 -12.82 18.80 -11.12
C THR A 31 -12.44 17.80 -12.20
N GLY A 32 -11.16 17.39 -12.26
CA GLY A 32 -10.67 16.43 -13.25
C GLY A 32 -11.26 15.03 -13.09
N LEU A 33 -11.53 14.59 -11.85
CA LEU A 33 -12.21 13.34 -11.56
C LEU A 33 -13.69 13.40 -11.93
N ILE A 34 -14.39 14.46 -11.52
CA ILE A 34 -15.84 14.63 -11.76
C ILE A 34 -16.15 14.76 -13.25
N SER A 35 -15.34 15.54 -13.97
CA SER A 35 -15.55 15.79 -15.40
C SER A 35 -15.10 14.63 -16.32
N GLY A 36 -14.40 13.62 -15.78
CA GLY A 36 -13.76 12.57 -16.57
C GLY A 36 -12.50 13.01 -17.32
N GLU A 37 -12.01 14.23 -17.06
CA GLU A 37 -10.81 14.76 -17.72
C GLU A 37 -9.56 13.93 -17.42
N LEU A 38 -9.39 13.40 -16.19
CA LEU A 38 -8.25 12.53 -15.88
C LEU A 38 -8.27 11.23 -16.69
N GLN A 39 -9.47 10.70 -16.98
CA GLN A 39 -9.63 9.54 -17.86
C GLN A 39 -9.26 9.90 -19.29
N ARG A 40 -9.81 10.99 -19.83
CA ARG A 40 -9.49 11.49 -21.17
C ARG A 40 -7.99 11.71 -21.36
N GLN A 41 -7.32 12.27 -20.36
CA GLN A 41 -5.87 12.47 -20.35
C GLN A 41 -5.08 11.18 -20.43
N HIS A 42 -5.46 10.15 -19.67
CA HIS A 42 -4.78 8.85 -19.69
C HIS A 42 -4.97 8.13 -21.04
N GLU A 43 -6.19 8.21 -21.58
CA GLU A 43 -6.61 7.60 -22.85
C GLU A 43 -6.06 8.33 -24.09
N LEU A 44 -5.56 9.56 -23.92
CA LEU A 44 -5.01 10.38 -25.00
C LEU A 44 -3.85 9.69 -25.75
N PHE A 45 -3.11 8.80 -25.08
CA PHE A 45 -1.97 8.12 -25.68
C PHE A 45 -2.29 6.65 -25.98
N PRO A 46 -1.89 6.15 -27.16
CA PRO A 46 -2.18 4.77 -27.54
C PRO A 46 -1.49 3.78 -26.60
N ARG A 47 -2.20 2.70 -26.27
CA ARG A 47 -1.63 1.57 -25.53
C ARG A 47 -0.78 0.69 -26.43
N GLY A 48 0.15 0.02 -25.79
CA GLY A 48 1.12 -0.86 -26.39
C GLY A 48 2.34 -0.08 -26.86
N GLN A 49 2.81 -0.52 -28.02
CA GLN A 49 4.17 -0.40 -28.42
C GLN A 49 4.18 0.60 -29.61
N THR A 50 4.73 1.79 -29.40
CA THR A 50 4.54 2.97 -30.30
C THR A 50 5.83 3.48 -30.97
N ARG A 51 6.99 2.97 -30.55
CA ARG A 51 8.33 3.26 -31.12
C ARG A 51 9.00 1.94 -31.52
N PRO A 52 10.07 1.86 -32.32
CA PRO A 52 10.72 0.59 -32.64
C PRO A 52 11.19 -0.21 -31.39
N TRP A 53 10.98 -1.54 -31.38
CA TRP A 53 11.39 -2.49 -30.32
C TRP A 53 11.95 -3.80 -30.91
N ASP A 54 12.58 -3.71 -32.08
CA ASP A 54 13.00 -4.85 -32.89
C ASP A 54 14.14 -5.65 -32.25
N TYR A 55 15.07 -4.99 -31.56
CA TYR A 55 16.23 -5.66 -30.99
C TYR A 55 15.85 -6.65 -29.86
N GLY A 56 14.87 -6.27 -29.04
CA GLY A 56 14.36 -7.13 -27.98
C GLY A 56 13.48 -8.28 -28.47
N LYS A 57 12.97 -8.20 -29.71
CA LYS A 57 12.18 -9.27 -30.37
C LYS A 57 13.03 -10.35 -31.02
N LEU A 58 14.34 -10.11 -31.20
CA LEU A 58 15.23 -11.10 -31.81
C LEU A 58 15.11 -12.46 -31.11
N PRO A 59 15.18 -13.59 -31.85
CA PRO A 59 15.03 -14.93 -31.26
C PRO A 59 15.92 -15.17 -30.04
N GLN A 60 17.13 -14.63 -30.05
CA GLN A 60 18.14 -14.73 -28.98
C GLN A 60 17.75 -13.95 -27.72
N ASN A 61 16.95 -12.88 -27.86
CA ASN A 61 16.55 -11.98 -26.78
C ASN A 61 15.15 -12.26 -26.24
N LYS A 62 14.31 -13.00 -26.99
CA LYS A 62 12.91 -13.26 -26.64
C LYS A 62 12.75 -13.87 -25.25
N THR A 63 13.64 -14.79 -24.86
CA THR A 63 13.63 -15.44 -23.54
C THR A 63 14.02 -14.52 -22.39
N LYS A 64 14.64 -13.36 -22.67
CA LYS A 64 14.99 -12.34 -21.68
C LYS A 64 13.81 -11.43 -21.31
N ASN A 65 12.74 -11.43 -22.10
CA ASN A 65 11.51 -10.69 -21.81
C ASN A 65 10.59 -11.49 -20.88
N ARG A 66 10.03 -10.82 -19.86
CA ARG A 66 8.99 -11.41 -19.00
C ARG A 66 7.64 -11.46 -19.71
N TYR A 67 7.34 -10.42 -20.49
CA TYR A 67 6.10 -10.29 -21.26
C TYR A 67 6.44 -10.00 -22.72
N GLY A 68 5.94 -10.82 -23.65
CA GLY A 68 6.25 -10.70 -25.08
C GLY A 68 5.70 -9.44 -25.75
N ASN A 69 4.68 -8.82 -25.15
CA ASN A 69 4.06 -7.59 -25.59
C ASN A 69 4.66 -6.32 -24.96
N LEU A 70 5.59 -6.45 -24.00
CA LEU A 70 6.24 -5.32 -23.32
C LEU A 70 7.76 -5.46 -23.43
N VAL A 71 8.28 -4.99 -24.55
CA VAL A 71 9.70 -5.09 -24.95
C VAL A 71 10.30 -3.69 -24.97
N ALA A 72 11.54 -3.56 -24.50
CA ALA A 72 12.23 -2.27 -24.47
C ALA A 72 12.33 -1.63 -25.87
N TYR A 73 12.00 -0.32 -25.97
CA TYR A 73 12.23 0.47 -27.19
C TYR A 73 13.71 0.54 -27.53
N ASP A 74 14.05 0.43 -28.82
CA ASP A 74 15.43 0.30 -29.28
C ASP A 74 16.28 1.56 -29.06
N GLU A 75 15.64 2.73 -29.17
CA GLU A 75 16.30 4.03 -29.05
C GLU A 75 16.77 4.30 -27.62
N THR A 76 15.90 4.02 -26.64
CA THR A 76 16.12 4.34 -25.23
C THR A 76 16.56 3.13 -24.40
N ARG A 77 16.72 1.94 -24.98
CA ARG A 77 17.12 0.74 -24.22
C ARG A 77 18.48 0.92 -23.56
N VAL A 78 18.62 0.34 -22.37
CA VAL A 78 19.93 0.15 -21.75
C VAL A 78 20.71 -0.90 -22.55
N LYS A 79 21.96 -0.60 -22.89
CA LYS A 79 22.83 -1.48 -23.70
C LYS A 79 23.98 -1.98 -22.83
N LEU A 80 23.99 -3.27 -22.49
CA LEU A 80 25.08 -3.85 -21.71
C LEU A 80 26.35 -4.00 -22.57
N LYS A 81 27.52 -3.92 -21.94
CA LYS A 81 28.79 -4.25 -22.60
C LYS A 81 28.77 -5.72 -23.04
N LYS A 82 28.96 -5.96 -24.34
CA LYS A 82 28.96 -7.31 -24.92
C LYS A 82 30.06 -8.18 -24.31
N PHE A 83 29.72 -9.43 -24.05
CA PHE A 83 30.70 -10.49 -23.87
C PHE A 83 31.29 -10.88 -25.23
N PRO A 84 32.61 -11.14 -25.31
CA PRO A 84 33.26 -11.54 -26.57
C PRO A 84 32.62 -12.76 -27.24
N ALA A 85 32.12 -13.70 -26.43
CA ALA A 85 31.54 -14.96 -26.91
C ALA A 85 30.03 -14.90 -27.26
N ASP A 86 29.33 -13.81 -26.93
CA ASP A 86 27.89 -13.68 -27.16
C ASP A 86 27.55 -12.28 -27.71
N GLN A 87 27.23 -12.23 -29.00
CA GLN A 87 26.92 -10.98 -29.69
C GLN A 87 25.58 -10.34 -29.28
N PHE A 88 24.71 -11.06 -28.55
CA PHE A 88 23.40 -10.62 -28.06
C PHE A 88 23.37 -10.41 -26.53
N SER A 89 24.54 -10.47 -25.90
CA SER A 89 24.71 -10.24 -24.45
C SER A 89 24.59 -8.77 -24.03
N ASP A 90 24.35 -7.85 -24.98
CA ASP A 90 24.06 -6.42 -24.70
C ASP A 90 22.59 -6.13 -24.40
N TYR A 91 21.69 -7.11 -24.57
CA TYR A 91 20.27 -6.92 -24.31
C TYR A 91 19.87 -7.17 -22.86
N ILE A 92 19.15 -6.20 -22.31
CA ILE A 92 18.31 -6.30 -21.12
C ILE A 92 17.01 -5.54 -21.39
N ASN A 93 15.87 -6.01 -20.87
CA ASN A 93 14.59 -5.32 -21.02
C ASN A 93 14.49 -4.15 -20.02
N ALA A 94 15.16 -3.05 -20.36
CA ALA A 94 15.21 -1.83 -19.59
C ALA A 94 15.34 -0.62 -20.52
N ASN A 95 14.75 0.52 -20.15
CA ASN A 95 14.87 1.79 -20.86
C ASN A 95 15.33 2.90 -19.91
N TYR A 96 16.15 3.81 -20.41
CA TYR A 96 16.41 5.07 -19.69
C TYR A 96 15.18 5.96 -19.77
N ILE A 97 14.82 6.57 -18.63
CA ILE A 97 13.74 7.54 -18.51
C ILE A 97 14.33 8.85 -17.99
N ASN A 98 13.87 9.97 -18.54
CA ASN A 98 14.30 11.28 -18.11
C ASN A 98 13.61 11.65 -16.79
N GLY A 99 14.36 12.35 -15.93
CA GLY A 99 13.83 13.03 -14.77
C GLY A 99 13.48 14.48 -15.08
N TYR A 100 13.00 15.18 -14.06
CA TYR A 100 12.80 16.63 -14.14
C TYR A 100 14.14 17.35 -14.37
N ASN A 101 14.30 17.99 -15.53
CA ASN A 101 15.54 18.63 -16.00
C ASN A 101 16.81 17.75 -15.88
N SER A 102 16.65 16.43 -15.95
CA SER A 102 17.75 15.48 -15.77
C SER A 102 17.65 14.32 -16.77
N PRO A 103 18.45 14.31 -17.85
CA PRO A 103 18.39 13.24 -18.82
C PRO A 103 18.85 11.92 -18.21
N ARG A 104 18.17 10.81 -18.56
CA ARG A 104 18.51 9.45 -18.09
C ARG A 104 18.62 9.34 -16.56
N PHE A 105 17.78 10.06 -15.82
CA PHE A 105 17.78 10.03 -14.36
C PHE A 105 17.29 8.69 -13.79
N TYR A 106 16.45 7.96 -14.53
CA TYR A 106 15.99 6.63 -14.15
C TYR A 106 16.33 5.56 -15.18
N ILE A 107 16.34 4.32 -14.73
CA ILE A 107 16.17 3.13 -15.56
C ILE A 107 14.87 2.46 -15.16
N ALA A 108 13.91 2.38 -16.08
CA ALA A 108 12.71 1.56 -15.92
C ALA A 108 12.96 0.17 -16.52
N THR A 109 12.89 -0.88 -15.69
CA THR A 109 13.19 -2.26 -16.09
C THR A 109 12.12 -3.24 -15.62
N GLN A 110 12.00 -4.39 -16.30
CA GLN A 110 11.22 -5.51 -15.79
C GLN A 110 11.83 -6.07 -14.49
N GLY A 111 11.00 -6.74 -13.69
CA GLY A 111 11.47 -7.60 -12.62
C GLY A 111 12.33 -8.74 -13.18
N PRO A 112 13.58 -8.93 -12.71
CA PRO A 112 14.47 -9.96 -13.23
C PRO A 112 13.83 -11.33 -13.26
N LYS A 113 14.17 -12.11 -14.28
CA LYS A 113 13.84 -13.54 -14.44
C LYS A 113 15.04 -14.38 -14.02
N ASN A 114 14.86 -15.69 -13.86
CA ASN A 114 15.94 -16.57 -13.43
C ASN A 114 17.14 -16.49 -14.38
N ASN A 115 16.87 -16.42 -15.68
CA ASN A 115 17.89 -16.29 -16.72
C ASN A 115 18.39 -14.84 -16.96
N THR A 116 17.93 -13.85 -16.21
CA THR A 116 18.34 -12.44 -16.38
C THR A 116 18.79 -11.75 -15.08
N VAL A 117 18.88 -12.45 -13.95
CA VAL A 117 19.43 -11.90 -12.69
C VAL A 117 20.87 -11.40 -12.89
N VAL A 118 21.69 -12.16 -13.63
CA VAL A 118 23.06 -11.77 -13.95
C VAL A 118 23.09 -10.50 -14.81
N ASP A 119 22.24 -10.41 -15.83
CA ASP A 119 22.14 -9.21 -16.68
C ASP A 119 21.67 -7.98 -15.88
N PHE A 120 20.75 -8.17 -14.93
CA PHE A 120 20.32 -7.11 -14.03
C PHE A 120 21.49 -6.57 -13.19
N TRP A 121 22.25 -7.43 -12.51
CA TRP A 121 23.41 -6.97 -11.73
C TRP A 121 24.54 -6.40 -12.59
N ARG A 122 24.72 -6.89 -13.83
CA ARG A 122 25.61 -6.28 -14.82
C ARG A 122 25.18 -4.85 -15.13
N MET A 123 23.88 -4.61 -15.30
CA MET A 123 23.30 -3.28 -15.53
C MET A 123 23.58 -2.36 -14.34
N ILE A 124 23.22 -2.79 -13.12
CA ILE A 124 23.43 -2.01 -11.87
C ILE A 124 24.89 -1.58 -11.73
N TRP A 125 25.82 -2.52 -11.97
CA TRP A 125 27.24 -2.22 -11.92
C TRP A 125 27.71 -1.30 -13.07
N GLN A 126 27.30 -1.57 -14.30
CA GLN A 126 27.72 -0.80 -15.47
C GLN A 126 27.27 0.66 -15.37
N GLU A 127 26.02 0.87 -15.01
CA GLU A 127 25.37 2.18 -14.97
C GLU A 127 25.67 2.94 -13.66
N ASN A 128 26.46 2.35 -12.77
CA ASN A 128 26.83 2.95 -11.47
C ASN A 128 25.60 3.31 -10.62
N VAL A 129 24.60 2.43 -10.64
CA VAL A 129 23.36 2.59 -9.87
C VAL A 129 23.66 2.48 -8.38
N GLN A 130 23.14 3.43 -7.61
CA GLN A 130 23.24 3.45 -6.15
C GLN A 130 21.89 3.25 -5.46
N VAL A 131 20.77 3.40 -6.18
CA VAL A 131 19.42 3.21 -5.65
C VAL A 131 18.63 2.28 -6.56
N ILE A 132 18.08 1.21 -5.98
CA ILE A 132 17.12 0.30 -6.61
C ILE A 132 15.78 0.46 -5.90
N VAL A 133 14.72 0.71 -6.69
CA VAL A 133 13.34 0.82 -6.24
C VAL A 133 12.57 -0.39 -6.78
N MET A 134 12.10 -1.24 -5.87
CA MET A 134 11.33 -2.45 -6.17
C MET A 134 9.87 -2.26 -5.72
N LEU A 135 8.93 -2.43 -6.64
CA LEU A 135 7.51 -2.11 -6.45
C LEU A 135 6.59 -3.32 -6.63
N ALA A 136 7.11 -4.52 -6.46
CA ALA A 136 6.32 -5.76 -6.56
C ALA A 136 6.90 -6.80 -5.62
N ASN A 137 6.02 -7.57 -4.98
CA ASN A 137 6.43 -8.73 -4.22
C ASN A 137 6.95 -9.82 -5.18
N ILE A 138 7.75 -10.77 -4.67
CA ILE A 138 8.29 -11.87 -5.49
C ILE A 138 7.13 -12.69 -6.07
N ILE A 139 6.13 -12.97 -5.24
CA ILE A 139 4.92 -13.74 -5.57
C ILE A 139 3.71 -12.88 -5.20
N GLU A 140 2.73 -12.83 -6.11
CA GLU A 140 1.46 -12.13 -5.98
C GLU A 140 0.38 -13.02 -6.60
N ASP A 141 -0.71 -13.31 -5.88
CA ASP A 141 -1.76 -14.27 -6.26
C ASP A 141 -1.20 -15.56 -6.89
N THR A 142 -0.22 -16.16 -6.21
CA THR A 142 0.52 -17.38 -6.63
C THR A 142 1.44 -17.24 -7.85
N LYS A 143 1.46 -16.07 -8.52
CA LYS A 143 2.26 -15.85 -9.72
C LYS A 143 3.58 -15.17 -9.37
N VAL A 144 4.68 -15.72 -9.88
CA VAL A 144 6.01 -15.09 -9.76
C VAL A 144 6.06 -13.81 -10.60
N LYS A 145 6.20 -12.66 -9.91
CA LYS A 145 6.30 -11.33 -10.53
C LYS A 145 7.75 -10.89 -10.71
N CYS A 146 8.64 -11.33 -9.83
CA CYS A 146 10.06 -11.02 -9.85
C CYS A 146 10.82 -12.17 -9.24
N GLU A 147 11.99 -12.51 -9.78
CA GLU A 147 12.88 -13.41 -9.05
C GLU A 147 13.57 -12.67 -7.90
N LYS A 148 13.87 -13.40 -6.84
CA LYS A 148 14.74 -12.88 -5.79
C LYS A 148 16.15 -12.74 -6.33
N TYR A 149 16.66 -11.50 -6.35
CA TYR A 149 17.99 -11.17 -6.86
C TYR A 149 18.94 -10.64 -5.77
N TRP A 150 18.54 -10.68 -4.50
CA TRP A 150 19.32 -10.24 -3.35
C TRP A 150 19.42 -11.36 -2.28
N PRO A 151 20.43 -11.32 -1.39
CA PRO A 151 20.55 -12.26 -0.27
C PRO A 151 19.37 -12.21 0.72
N GLU A 152 19.26 -13.18 1.63
CA GLU A 152 18.32 -13.10 2.76
C GLU A 152 18.73 -11.99 3.75
N PHE A 153 17.78 -11.14 4.17
CA PHE A 153 17.97 -10.13 5.21
C PHE A 153 16.69 -9.97 6.05
N GLY A 154 16.83 -9.45 7.27
CA GLY A 154 15.73 -9.23 8.21
C GLY A 154 15.13 -7.81 8.23
N GLN A 155 15.37 -6.93 7.25
CA GLN A 155 14.85 -5.54 7.25
C GLN A 155 14.36 -5.05 5.87
N GLU A 156 13.36 -4.14 5.89
CA GLU A 156 12.69 -3.57 4.69
C GLU A 156 13.56 -2.65 3.83
N VAL A 157 14.60 -2.04 4.39
CA VAL A 157 15.63 -1.31 3.64
C VAL A 157 16.91 -2.10 3.68
N THR A 158 17.35 -2.55 2.51
CA THR A 158 18.57 -3.33 2.42
C THR A 158 19.68 -2.47 1.80
N GLN A 159 20.75 -2.21 2.57
CA GLN A 159 21.99 -1.72 2.00
C GLN A 159 22.82 -2.91 1.49
N LEU A 160 22.99 -2.98 0.18
CA LEU A 160 23.72 -4.04 -0.51
C LEU A 160 25.16 -3.58 -0.80
N ASN A 161 26.14 -4.42 -0.48
CA ASN A 161 27.53 -4.23 -0.90
C ASN A 161 27.78 -5.04 -2.16
N VAL A 162 27.83 -4.37 -3.31
CA VAL A 162 28.07 -5.00 -4.62
C VAL A 162 29.54 -4.87 -4.96
N SER A 163 30.21 -6.00 -5.21
CA SER A 163 31.64 -6.03 -5.51
C SER A 163 31.91 -6.60 -6.90
N CYS A 164 32.80 -5.96 -7.66
CA CYS A 164 33.25 -6.44 -8.96
C CYS A 164 34.69 -5.97 -9.22
N LYS A 165 35.57 -6.92 -9.58
CA LYS A 165 37.00 -6.70 -9.86
C LYS A 165 37.72 -5.87 -8.77
N GLY A 166 37.50 -6.23 -7.50
CA GLY A 166 38.15 -5.58 -6.35
C GLY A 166 37.60 -4.20 -5.97
N LYS A 167 36.57 -3.68 -6.66
CA LYS A 167 35.85 -2.46 -6.27
C LYS A 167 34.52 -2.84 -5.63
N THR A 168 34.15 -2.14 -4.57
CA THR A 168 32.88 -2.33 -3.86
C THR A 168 32.07 -1.04 -3.89
N ARG A 169 30.76 -1.17 -4.09
CA ARG A 169 29.79 -0.07 -4.08
C ARG A 169 28.64 -0.41 -3.15
N LYS A 170 28.16 0.60 -2.42
CA LYS A 170 26.93 0.51 -1.64
C LYS A 170 25.75 0.81 -2.56
N VAL A 171 24.73 -0.03 -2.52
CA VAL A 171 23.46 0.14 -3.24
C VAL A 171 22.33 0.07 -2.23
N GLN A 172 21.49 1.09 -2.19
CA GLN A 172 20.28 1.10 -1.39
C GLN A 172 19.15 0.43 -2.16
N HIS A 173 18.57 -0.61 -1.58
CA HIS A 173 17.42 -1.31 -2.11
C HIS A 173 16.18 -0.92 -1.30
N LEU A 174 15.27 -0.21 -1.96
CA LEU A 174 14.01 0.27 -1.42
C LEU A 174 12.89 -0.61 -1.97
N HIS A 175 12.30 -1.45 -1.12
CA HIS A 175 11.21 -2.33 -1.49
C HIS A 175 9.88 -1.81 -0.94
N PHE A 176 8.93 -1.52 -1.83
CA PHE A 176 7.55 -1.21 -1.45
C PHE A 176 6.68 -2.47 -1.52
N THR A 177 6.36 -3.03 -0.36
CA THR A 177 5.69 -4.33 -0.17
C THR A 177 4.16 -4.24 -0.12
N SER A 178 3.63 -3.05 0.19
CA SER A 178 2.19 -2.82 0.42
C SER A 178 1.38 -2.53 -0.85
N TRP A 179 1.96 -2.71 -2.05
CA TRP A 179 1.18 -2.58 -3.28
C TRP A 179 0.34 -3.85 -3.49
N PRO A 180 -1.01 -3.76 -3.60
CA PRO A 180 -1.84 -4.93 -3.76
C PRO A 180 -1.64 -5.63 -5.11
N ASP A 181 -1.94 -6.93 -5.13
CA ASP A 181 -1.84 -7.78 -6.32
C ASP A 181 -2.78 -7.31 -7.44
N HIS A 182 -3.96 -6.81 -7.05
CA HIS A 182 -4.95 -6.20 -7.92
C HIS A 182 -5.16 -4.71 -7.59
N GLY A 183 -5.13 -3.86 -8.62
CA GLY A 183 -5.40 -2.43 -8.51
C GLY A 183 -4.23 -1.59 -8.00
N VAL A 184 -4.54 -0.66 -7.10
CA VAL A 184 -3.63 0.33 -6.50
C VAL A 184 -3.78 0.32 -4.98
N PRO A 185 -2.77 0.80 -4.21
CA PRO A 185 -2.94 1.03 -2.79
C PRO A 185 -4.18 1.88 -2.54
N LEU A 186 -5.05 1.43 -1.64
CA LEU A 186 -6.29 2.15 -1.31
C LEU A 186 -5.98 3.54 -0.74
N TYR A 187 -4.90 3.63 0.05
CA TYR A 187 -4.52 4.83 0.79
C TYR A 187 -3.21 5.43 0.22
N PRO A 188 -3.25 6.65 -0.35
CA PRO A 188 -2.08 7.30 -0.97
C PRO A 188 -0.95 7.58 0.03
N GLN A 189 -1.25 7.69 1.33
CA GLN A 189 -0.30 7.97 2.42
C GLN A 189 0.86 6.96 2.47
N SER A 190 0.56 5.69 2.19
CA SER A 190 1.57 4.62 2.15
C SER A 190 2.64 4.89 1.06
N LEU A 191 2.19 5.25 -0.14
CA LEU A 191 3.07 5.56 -1.26
C LEU A 191 3.74 6.93 -1.11
N ALA A 192 3.04 7.91 -0.54
CA ALA A 192 3.61 9.22 -0.21
C ALA A 192 4.79 9.09 0.77
N SER A 193 4.65 8.26 1.81
CA SER A 193 5.74 7.97 2.75
C SER A 193 6.95 7.32 2.06
N PHE A 194 6.70 6.39 1.14
CA PHE A 194 7.75 5.77 0.33
C PHE A 194 8.45 6.78 -0.61
N LEU A 195 7.70 7.68 -1.24
CA LEU A 195 8.25 8.74 -2.10
C LEU A 195 9.07 9.76 -1.31
N LYS A 196 8.60 10.17 -0.12
CA LYS A 196 9.38 11.04 0.80
C LYS A 196 10.73 10.39 1.12
N LYS A 197 10.75 9.09 1.38
CA LYS A 197 11.98 8.31 1.58
C LYS A 197 12.86 8.25 0.33
N LEU A 198 12.28 8.03 -0.86
CA LEU A 198 13.01 8.07 -2.12
C LEU A 198 13.65 9.44 -2.38
N LEU A 199 12.91 10.53 -2.17
CA LEU A 199 13.41 11.90 -2.33
C LEU A 199 14.52 12.25 -1.34
N ALA A 200 14.43 11.74 -0.10
CA ALA A 200 15.48 11.88 0.92
C ALA A 200 16.70 10.99 0.65
N THR A 201 16.59 10.00 -0.24
CA THR A 201 17.68 9.09 -0.58
C THR A 201 18.58 9.73 -1.63
N PHE A 202 19.88 9.84 -1.35
CA PHE A 202 20.84 10.38 -2.31
C PHE A 202 20.88 9.50 -3.57
N PRO A 203 20.54 10.02 -4.77
CA PRO A 203 20.42 9.20 -5.98
C PRO A 203 21.77 8.69 -6.49
N GLY A 204 22.86 9.32 -6.09
CA GLY A 204 24.18 9.04 -6.62
C GLY A 204 24.49 9.75 -7.92
N SER A 205 25.57 9.31 -8.56
CA SER A 205 25.99 9.79 -9.89
C SER A 205 25.42 8.95 -11.04
N GLY A 206 24.81 7.81 -10.75
CA GLY A 206 24.15 6.95 -11.74
C GLY A 206 22.62 7.12 -11.70
N PRO A 207 21.88 6.48 -12.62
CA PRO A 207 20.43 6.52 -12.61
C PRO A 207 19.84 5.73 -11.43
N ILE A 208 18.64 6.12 -11.00
CA ILE A 208 17.82 5.31 -10.09
C ILE A 208 17.20 4.18 -10.91
N THR A 209 17.43 2.92 -10.52
CA THR A 209 16.75 1.79 -11.18
C THR A 209 15.40 1.54 -10.52
N VAL A 210 14.32 1.61 -11.28
CA VAL A 210 12.95 1.38 -10.78
C VAL A 210 12.34 0.20 -11.52
N HIS A 211 11.77 -0.75 -10.78
CA HIS A 211 11.14 -1.91 -11.38
C HIS A 211 9.92 -2.41 -10.58
N CYS A 212 9.06 -3.16 -11.27
CA CYS A 212 7.99 -3.97 -10.68
C CYS A 212 8.06 -5.37 -11.31
N SER A 213 6.95 -5.89 -11.85
CA SER A 213 6.96 -7.08 -12.70
C SER A 213 7.34 -6.76 -14.15
N ALA A 214 6.51 -5.98 -14.86
CA ALA A 214 6.75 -5.59 -16.25
C ALA A 214 7.65 -4.34 -16.41
N GLY A 215 7.79 -3.56 -15.34
CA GLY A 215 8.53 -2.30 -15.36
C GLY A 215 7.81 -1.16 -16.07
N VAL A 216 6.48 -1.11 -16.02
CA VAL A 216 5.67 -0.09 -16.73
C VAL A 216 4.58 0.55 -15.85
N GLY A 217 3.72 -0.25 -15.21
CA GLY A 217 2.59 0.26 -14.41
C GLY A 217 3.02 0.97 -13.14
N ARG A 218 3.25 0.19 -12.06
CA ARG A 218 3.73 0.70 -10.76
C ARG A 218 5.03 1.52 -10.90
N THR A 219 5.95 1.05 -11.74
CA THR A 219 7.19 1.75 -12.11
C THR A 219 6.93 3.13 -12.69
N GLY A 220 5.99 3.23 -13.64
CA GLY A 220 5.62 4.51 -14.23
C GLY A 220 4.91 5.43 -13.25
N THR A 221 4.07 4.89 -12.35
CA THR A 221 3.43 5.68 -11.29
C THR A 221 4.48 6.35 -10.42
N VAL A 222 5.44 5.59 -9.89
CA VAL A 222 6.48 6.14 -9.00
C VAL A 222 7.40 7.12 -9.72
N ILE A 223 7.82 6.80 -10.96
CA ILE A 223 8.65 7.71 -11.75
C ILE A 223 7.91 9.02 -12.04
N LEU A 224 6.64 8.94 -12.47
CA LEU A 224 5.85 10.13 -12.77
C LEU A 224 5.65 10.99 -11.51
N SER A 225 5.29 10.38 -10.39
CA SER A 225 5.17 11.08 -9.11
C SER A 225 6.49 11.76 -8.70
N ASP A 226 7.63 11.07 -8.76
CA ASP A 226 8.94 11.64 -8.39
C ASP A 226 9.34 12.82 -9.29
N ILE A 227 9.14 12.70 -10.62
CA ILE A 227 9.36 13.81 -11.57
C ILE A 227 8.53 15.03 -11.17
N CYS A 228 7.26 14.83 -10.87
CA CYS A 228 6.33 15.91 -10.57
C CYS A 228 6.59 16.55 -9.21
N LEU A 229 6.98 15.76 -8.19
CA LEU A 229 7.41 16.29 -6.90
C LEU A 229 8.69 17.13 -7.04
N ARG A 230 9.63 16.73 -7.89
CA ARG A 230 10.84 17.52 -8.18
C ARG A 230 10.50 18.83 -8.91
N MET A 231 9.57 18.80 -9.86
CA MET A 231 9.07 20.02 -10.52
C MET A 231 8.39 20.95 -9.50
N ALA A 232 7.52 20.41 -8.64
CA ALA A 232 6.85 21.15 -7.59
C ALA A 232 7.85 21.88 -6.68
N ALA A 233 8.89 21.16 -6.24
CA ALA A 233 9.93 21.72 -5.39
C ALA A 233 10.77 22.81 -6.10
N ALA A 234 10.98 22.68 -7.42
CA ALA A 234 11.80 23.62 -8.18
C ALA A 234 11.04 24.86 -8.67
N GLU A 235 9.75 24.71 -9.00
CA GLU A 235 8.99 25.74 -9.72
C GLU A 235 7.68 26.14 -9.04
N GLY A 236 7.17 25.38 -8.07
CA GLY A 236 5.84 25.61 -7.49
C GLY A 236 4.68 25.16 -8.38
N TYR A 237 4.97 24.37 -9.43
CA TYR A 237 4.01 23.85 -10.40
C TYR A 237 4.20 22.35 -10.62
N VAL A 238 3.17 21.72 -11.16
CA VAL A 238 3.19 20.34 -11.62
C VAL A 238 2.57 20.21 -13.02
N ASP A 239 3.04 19.24 -13.81
CA ASP A 239 2.56 19.00 -15.18
C ASP A 239 2.47 17.49 -15.49
N MET A 240 1.40 16.86 -14.99
CA MET A 240 1.20 15.40 -15.02
C MET A 240 1.14 14.88 -16.46
N LEU A 241 0.33 15.50 -17.31
CA LEU A 241 0.06 15.02 -18.66
C LEU A 241 1.29 15.15 -19.57
N SER A 242 2.05 16.25 -19.45
CA SER A 242 3.28 16.44 -20.22
C SER A 242 4.30 15.35 -19.86
N PHE A 243 4.55 15.12 -18.57
CA PHE A 243 5.50 14.10 -18.15
C PHE A 243 5.01 12.68 -18.40
N LEU A 244 3.70 12.40 -18.33
CA LEU A 244 3.14 11.11 -18.74
C LEU A 244 3.46 10.82 -20.22
N GLN A 245 3.29 11.80 -21.11
CA GLN A 245 3.66 11.62 -22.51
C GLN A 245 5.16 11.33 -22.65
N GLN A 246 6.01 12.15 -22.03
CA GLN A 246 7.47 12.01 -22.14
C GLN A 246 7.93 10.61 -21.70
N ILE A 247 7.46 10.10 -20.56
CA ILE A 247 7.86 8.77 -20.10
C ILE A 247 7.29 7.64 -21.00
N ARG A 248 6.10 7.83 -21.60
CA ARG A 248 5.52 6.89 -22.58
C ARG A 248 6.24 6.86 -23.92
N GLU A 249 6.90 7.95 -24.31
CA GLU A 249 7.80 7.98 -25.47
C GLU A 249 9.09 7.20 -25.23
N GLN A 250 9.53 7.10 -23.97
CA GLN A 250 10.77 6.42 -23.60
C GLN A 250 10.57 4.94 -23.25
N ARG A 251 9.38 4.53 -22.81
CA ARG A 251 9.00 3.13 -22.60
C ARG A 251 7.49 2.96 -22.75
N ALA A 252 7.06 1.88 -23.40
CA ALA A 252 5.65 1.57 -23.60
C ALA A 252 4.87 1.47 -22.28
N ASN A 253 3.60 1.90 -22.30
CA ASN A 253 2.62 1.70 -21.24
C ASN A 253 3.01 2.21 -19.84
N MET A 254 3.92 3.18 -19.73
CA MET A 254 4.21 3.82 -18.45
C MET A 254 2.91 4.40 -17.85
N VAL A 255 2.63 4.06 -16.59
CA VAL A 255 1.32 4.27 -15.94
C VAL A 255 0.22 3.54 -16.72
N ASP A 256 0.08 2.24 -16.47
CA ASP A 256 -0.55 1.29 -17.40
C ASP A 256 -2.10 1.37 -17.40
N ASN A 257 -2.71 1.81 -16.30
CA ASN A 257 -4.16 1.93 -16.16
C ASN A 257 -4.58 3.26 -15.51
N LEU A 258 -5.90 3.54 -15.56
CA LEU A 258 -6.48 4.78 -15.06
C LEU A 258 -6.30 4.93 -13.54
N ASP A 259 -6.50 3.86 -12.76
CA ASP A 259 -6.38 3.93 -11.30
C ASP A 259 -4.95 4.30 -10.86
N GLN A 260 -3.94 3.81 -11.59
CA GLN A 260 -2.55 4.23 -11.39
C GLN A 260 -2.35 5.72 -11.72
N TYR A 261 -3.05 6.26 -12.72
CA TYR A 261 -2.98 7.68 -13.06
C TYR A 261 -3.70 8.55 -12.02
N LYS A 262 -4.87 8.13 -11.55
CA LYS A 262 -5.57 8.76 -10.42
C LYS A 262 -4.68 8.74 -9.16
N LEU A 263 -4.04 7.62 -8.86
CA LEU A 263 -3.12 7.48 -7.72
C LEU A 263 -1.96 8.49 -7.80
N VAL A 264 -1.39 8.73 -8.99
CA VAL A 264 -0.34 9.77 -9.15
C VAL A 264 -0.85 11.12 -8.65
N HIS A 265 -2.06 11.53 -9.02
CA HIS A 265 -2.64 12.81 -8.60
C HIS A 265 -2.88 12.87 -7.10
N LEU A 266 -3.48 11.82 -6.53
CA LEU A 266 -3.82 11.78 -5.10
C LEU A 266 -2.58 11.74 -4.22
N VAL A 267 -1.53 11.03 -4.65
CA VAL A 267 -0.24 11.03 -3.93
C VAL A 267 0.47 12.38 -4.02
N LEU A 268 0.28 13.13 -5.10
CA LEU A 268 0.79 14.51 -5.19
C LEU A 268 0.04 15.44 -4.23
N LEU A 269 -1.28 15.30 -4.07
CA LEU A 269 -2.02 16.03 -3.04
C LEU A 269 -1.50 15.71 -1.64
N GLU A 270 -1.31 14.43 -1.35
CA GLU A 270 -0.80 13.97 -0.06
C GLU A 270 0.62 14.47 0.24
N CYS A 271 1.45 14.64 -0.79
CA CYS A 271 2.81 15.13 -0.63
C CYS A 271 2.93 16.66 -0.60
N LEU A 272 2.06 17.40 -1.30
CA LEU A 272 2.23 18.83 -1.58
C LEU A 272 1.20 19.73 -0.92
N VAL A 273 0.01 19.20 -0.59
CA VAL A 273 -1.12 19.98 -0.07
C VAL A 273 -1.45 19.59 1.36
N THR A 274 -1.41 18.30 1.70
CA THR A 274 -1.70 17.83 3.07
C THR A 274 -0.69 18.40 4.07
N GLU A 275 -1.20 18.95 5.18
CA GLU A 275 -0.36 19.45 6.27
C GLU A 275 0.46 18.30 6.91
N PRO A 276 1.76 18.51 7.20
CA PRO A 276 2.55 17.51 7.89
C PRO A 276 1.98 17.15 9.26
N SER A 277 1.73 15.86 9.48
CA SER A 277 1.18 15.30 10.73
C SER A 277 2.17 14.39 11.47
N SER A 278 3.44 14.36 11.05
CA SER A 278 4.51 13.62 11.71
C SER A 278 5.31 14.56 12.62
N TYR A 279 5.35 14.23 13.91
CA TYR A 279 6.06 15.02 14.92
C TYR A 279 7.22 14.21 15.52
N PRO A 280 8.41 14.81 15.72
CA PRO A 280 9.52 14.11 16.35
C PRO A 280 9.21 13.82 17.82
N CYS A 281 9.51 12.61 18.26
CA CYS A 281 9.40 12.22 19.67
C CYS A 281 10.69 12.61 20.42
N ASP A 282 10.95 13.90 20.54
CA ASP A 282 12.09 14.46 21.28
C ASP A 282 11.63 15.33 22.47
N ALA A 283 12.57 16.02 23.12
CA ALA A 283 12.28 16.88 24.27
C ALA A 283 11.27 18.00 23.98
N SER A 284 11.03 18.33 22.71
CA SER A 284 10.06 19.35 22.29
C SER A 284 8.62 18.82 22.15
N PHE A 285 8.41 17.51 22.13
CA PHE A 285 7.10 16.90 21.85
C PHE A 285 5.99 17.41 22.77
N LYS A 286 6.26 17.53 24.08
CA LYS A 286 5.28 18.05 25.04
C LYS A 286 4.83 19.47 24.70
N LYS A 287 5.78 20.35 24.39
CA LYS A 287 5.52 21.74 24.03
C LYS A 287 4.74 21.81 22.71
N GLN A 288 5.13 21.01 21.72
CA GLN A 288 4.42 20.92 20.44
C GLN A 288 2.97 20.48 20.64
N LEU A 289 2.72 19.49 21.51
CA LEU A 289 1.36 19.03 21.81
C LEU A 289 0.49 20.12 22.44
N GLU A 290 1.04 20.91 23.37
CA GLU A 290 0.35 22.07 23.98
C GLU A 290 0.04 23.15 22.93
N GLU A 291 0.97 23.41 22.01
CA GLU A 291 0.80 24.33 20.88
C GLU A 291 -0.30 23.83 19.92
N LEU A 292 -0.29 22.55 19.54
CA LEU A 292 -1.28 21.94 18.64
C LEU A 292 -2.70 21.98 19.22
N ASN A 293 -2.82 21.79 20.54
CA ASN A 293 -4.10 21.86 21.22
C ASN A 293 -4.62 23.30 21.31
N SER A 294 -3.76 24.26 21.68
CA SER A 294 -4.15 25.67 21.82
C SER A 294 -4.41 26.38 20.49
N SER A 295 -3.77 25.97 19.40
CA SER A 295 -4.00 26.50 18.05
C SER A 295 -5.26 25.96 17.37
N GLY A 296 -5.89 24.92 17.93
CA GLY A 296 -6.98 24.18 17.29
C GLY A 296 -6.54 23.30 16.12
N THR A 297 -5.23 23.05 15.96
CA THR A 297 -4.70 22.20 14.88
C THR A 297 -5.21 20.77 14.98
N ILE A 298 -5.33 20.20 16.20
CA ILE A 298 -5.87 18.83 16.40
C ILE A 298 -7.27 18.70 15.80
N SER A 299 -8.16 19.65 16.08
CA SER A 299 -9.53 19.64 15.54
C SER A 299 -9.55 19.80 14.02
N LYS A 300 -8.68 20.64 13.46
CA LYS A 300 -8.54 20.79 11.99
C LYS A 300 -8.06 19.49 11.34
N GLN A 301 -7.05 18.85 11.91
CA GLN A 301 -6.54 17.56 11.42
C GLN A 301 -7.61 16.46 11.49
N PHE A 302 -8.40 16.43 12.57
CA PHE A 302 -9.50 15.48 12.68
C PHE A 302 -10.59 15.73 11.63
N ASN A 303 -11.00 16.99 11.43
CA ASN A 303 -11.97 17.35 10.39
C ASN A 303 -11.45 17.04 8.97
N HIS A 304 -10.15 17.23 8.74
CA HIS A 304 -9.51 16.93 7.46
C HIS A 304 -9.69 15.45 7.05
N LEU A 305 -9.71 14.51 8.00
CA LEU A 305 -10.00 13.09 7.71
C LEU A 305 -11.38 12.88 7.06
N TYR A 306 -12.35 13.76 7.35
CA TYR A 306 -13.65 13.75 6.67
C TYR A 306 -13.58 14.44 5.31
N ASP A 307 -12.86 15.54 5.21
CA ASP A 307 -12.74 16.34 3.99
C ASP A 307 -12.01 15.60 2.86
N ILE A 308 -11.16 14.61 3.19
CA ILE A 308 -10.43 13.79 2.20
C ILE A 308 -11.12 12.48 1.81
N ARG A 309 -12.31 12.17 2.34
CA ARG A 309 -13.03 10.90 2.04
C ARG A 309 -13.24 10.67 0.54
N TRP A 310 -13.42 11.75 -0.23
CA TRP A 310 -13.55 11.67 -1.69
C TRP A 310 -12.31 11.09 -2.38
N GLN A 311 -11.12 11.22 -1.77
CA GLN A 311 -9.88 10.65 -2.32
C GLN A 311 -9.92 9.13 -2.28
N ASP A 312 -10.40 8.56 -1.17
CA ASP A 312 -10.58 7.11 -1.02
C ASP A 312 -11.62 6.60 -2.03
N GLU A 313 -12.73 7.32 -2.18
CA GLU A 313 -13.79 6.99 -3.15
C GLU A 313 -13.27 7.02 -4.59
N ALA A 314 -12.39 7.95 -4.94
CA ALA A 314 -11.82 8.06 -6.28
C ALA A 314 -11.00 6.82 -6.71
N LEU A 315 -10.42 6.09 -5.76
CA LEU A 315 -9.64 4.86 -5.97
C LEU A 315 -10.42 3.57 -5.67
N ARG A 316 -11.68 3.65 -5.20
CA ARG A 316 -12.49 2.45 -5.00
C ARG A 316 -12.76 1.78 -6.35
N PRO A 317 -12.50 0.47 -6.49
CA PRO A 317 -12.85 -0.27 -7.69
C PRO A 317 -14.36 -0.23 -7.92
N ALA A 318 -14.80 0.10 -9.15
CA ALA A 318 -16.23 0.12 -9.52
C ALA A 318 -16.94 -1.24 -9.30
N GLU A 319 -16.19 -2.35 -9.30
CA GLU A 319 -16.75 -3.69 -9.09
C GLU A 319 -17.09 -4.00 -7.61
N ARG A 320 -16.61 -3.22 -6.63
CA ARG A 320 -16.93 -3.45 -5.20
C ARG A 320 -18.33 -3.03 -4.81
N ASP A 321 -19.03 -2.22 -5.61
CA ASP A 321 -20.42 -1.82 -5.34
C ASP A 321 -21.39 -3.02 -5.36
N VAL A 322 -21.01 -4.12 -6.03
CA VAL A 322 -21.84 -5.35 -6.09
C VAL A 322 -21.58 -6.29 -4.90
N ILE A 323 -20.45 -6.15 -4.18
CA ILE A 323 -20.07 -7.08 -3.09
C ILE A 323 -20.22 -6.44 -1.70
N VAL A 324 -20.20 -5.10 -1.59
CA VAL A 324 -20.22 -4.39 -0.28
C VAL A 324 -21.50 -3.62 0.00
N SER A 325 -22.40 -3.43 -0.97
CA SER A 325 -23.80 -3.23 -0.60
C SER A 325 -24.23 -4.54 0.05
N PRO A 326 -24.65 -4.57 1.34
CA PRO A 326 -25.14 -5.80 1.93
C PRO A 326 -26.15 -6.35 0.95
N SER A 327 -25.90 -7.55 0.41
CA SER A 327 -27.01 -8.27 -0.19
C SER A 327 -28.11 -8.20 0.86
N HIS A 328 -29.36 -7.91 0.49
CA HIS A 328 -30.46 -7.70 1.44
C HIS A 328 -30.60 -8.81 2.52
N LYS A 329 -29.85 -9.91 2.39
CA LYS A 329 -29.70 -11.04 3.31
C LYS A 329 -28.74 -10.81 4.50
N ASP A 330 -27.75 -9.91 4.44
CA ASP A 330 -26.71 -9.79 5.50
C ASP A 330 -26.88 -8.56 6.41
N THR A 331 -27.89 -7.70 6.17
CA THR A 331 -28.16 -6.53 7.01
C THR A 331 -28.46 -6.90 8.46
N SER A 332 -29.08 -8.07 8.70
CA SER A 332 -29.38 -8.58 10.04
C SER A 332 -28.14 -9.02 10.84
N LYS A 333 -26.98 -9.14 10.19
CA LYS A 333 -25.71 -9.45 10.85
C LYS A 333 -24.95 -8.20 11.29
N ASN A 334 -25.39 -7.02 10.86
CA ASN A 334 -24.73 -5.76 11.15
C ASN A 334 -25.43 -5.07 12.33
N ARG A 335 -24.66 -4.62 13.31
CA ARG A 335 -25.17 -3.78 14.40
C ARG A 335 -25.60 -2.40 13.89
N TYR A 336 -24.84 -1.84 12.94
CA TYR A 336 -25.09 -0.55 12.29
C TYR A 336 -24.96 -0.69 10.78
N LEU A 337 -25.88 -0.09 10.02
CA LEU A 337 -25.90 -0.20 8.55
C LEU A 337 -24.86 0.71 7.86
N ASP A 338 -24.43 1.77 8.56
CA ASP A 338 -23.45 2.76 8.13
C ASP A 338 -22.02 2.44 8.59
N ILE A 339 -21.83 1.40 9.41
CA ILE A 339 -20.53 0.89 9.85
C ILE A 339 -20.36 -0.56 9.36
N VAL A 340 -19.79 -0.70 8.16
CA VAL A 340 -19.54 -1.97 7.45
C VAL A 340 -18.19 -1.79 6.72
N PRO A 341 -17.18 -2.70 6.74
CA PRO A 341 -17.20 -4.14 6.99
C PRO A 341 -16.21 -4.66 8.08
N GLY A 342 -16.60 -5.69 8.83
CA GLY A 342 -15.70 -6.51 9.67
C GLY A 342 -16.39 -7.05 10.94
N PRO A 343 -15.98 -8.21 11.49
CA PRO A 343 -16.52 -8.83 12.71
C PRO A 343 -16.04 -8.12 14.00
N ASN A 344 -15.61 -6.87 13.90
CA ASN A 344 -14.98 -6.12 14.98
C ASN A 344 -16.01 -5.53 15.95
N GLY A 345 -17.30 -5.51 15.58
CA GLY A 345 -18.37 -5.25 16.53
C GLY A 345 -18.48 -6.39 17.54
N LEU A 346 -18.92 -6.11 18.76
CA LEU A 346 -19.30 -7.17 19.69
C LEU A 346 -20.34 -8.09 19.03
N PRO A 347 -20.15 -9.42 19.07
CA PRO A 347 -21.09 -10.36 18.48
C PRO A 347 -22.54 -10.12 18.92
N LEU A 348 -23.45 -10.21 17.96
CA LEU A 348 -24.87 -10.38 18.21
C LEU A 348 -25.12 -11.86 18.53
N GLU A 349 -26.22 -12.19 19.21
CA GLU A 349 -26.57 -13.60 19.45
C GLU A 349 -26.56 -14.43 18.16
N ALA A 350 -27.07 -13.86 17.07
CA ALA A 350 -27.10 -14.49 15.75
C ALA A 350 -25.71 -14.65 15.09
N THR A 351 -24.68 -13.92 15.55
CA THR A 351 -23.34 -13.90 14.95
C THR A 351 -22.24 -14.50 15.83
N VAL A 352 -22.54 -14.97 17.05
CA VAL A 352 -21.57 -15.71 17.90
C VAL A 352 -20.96 -16.90 17.16
N ALA A 353 -21.76 -17.60 16.37
CA ALA A 353 -21.31 -18.70 15.53
C ALA A 353 -20.26 -18.26 14.50
N ASP A 354 -20.54 -17.18 13.77
CA ASP A 354 -19.65 -16.61 12.75
C ASP A 354 -18.37 -16.03 13.39
N PHE A 355 -18.47 -15.45 14.60
CA PHE A 355 -17.33 -14.94 15.36
C PHE A 355 -16.31 -16.03 15.71
N TRP A 356 -16.77 -17.16 16.26
CA TRP A 356 -15.86 -18.28 16.57
C TRP A 356 -15.32 -18.98 15.34
N ARG A 357 -16.08 -19.00 14.24
CA ARG A 357 -15.57 -19.46 12.94
C ARG A 357 -14.46 -18.56 12.42
N LEU A 358 -14.61 -17.24 12.49
CA LEU A 358 -13.54 -16.30 12.14
C LEU A 358 -12.28 -16.58 12.96
N ILE A 359 -12.41 -16.69 14.29
CA ILE A 359 -11.29 -17.00 15.17
C ILE A 359 -10.60 -18.26 14.66
N ALA A 360 -11.34 -19.37 14.48
CA ALA A 360 -10.83 -20.64 13.96
C ALA A 360 -10.07 -20.50 12.64
N GLU A 361 -10.75 -19.98 11.61
CA GLU A 361 -10.27 -19.86 10.22
C GLU A 361 -9.06 -18.91 10.09
N LYS A 362 -9.00 -17.85 10.90
CA LYS A 362 -7.89 -16.88 10.91
C LYS A 362 -6.79 -17.19 11.91
N LYS A 363 -6.89 -18.33 12.60
CA LYS A 363 -5.91 -18.75 13.62
C LYS A 363 -5.66 -17.71 14.71
N VAL A 364 -6.70 -16.96 15.10
CA VAL A 364 -6.61 -15.97 16.18
C VAL A 364 -6.35 -16.69 17.51
N SER A 365 -5.36 -16.18 18.24
CA SER A 365 -4.95 -16.63 19.58
C SER A 365 -5.20 -15.58 20.68
N LEU A 366 -5.44 -14.32 20.29
CA LEU A 366 -5.73 -13.21 21.20
C LEU A 366 -6.94 -12.39 20.71
N VAL A 367 -7.89 -12.18 21.61
CA VAL A 367 -9.06 -11.31 21.44
C VAL A 367 -9.00 -10.20 22.49
N VAL A 368 -9.14 -8.94 22.07
CA VAL A 368 -9.21 -7.77 22.96
C VAL A 368 -10.61 -7.18 22.87
N VAL A 369 -11.33 -7.14 23.99
CA VAL A 369 -12.70 -6.65 24.12
C VAL A 369 -12.63 -5.33 24.90
N LEU A 370 -12.85 -4.22 24.20
CA LEU A 370 -12.58 -2.87 24.71
C LEU A 370 -13.74 -2.27 25.51
N ASN A 371 -14.98 -2.69 25.23
CA ASN A 371 -16.14 -2.27 26.01
C ASN A 371 -16.55 -3.37 26.99
N GLU A 372 -16.98 -2.95 28.18
CA GLU A 372 -17.51 -3.85 29.20
C GLU A 372 -18.74 -4.60 28.65
N VAL A 373 -18.76 -5.93 28.83
CA VAL A 373 -19.86 -6.78 28.40
C VAL A 373 -20.87 -6.90 29.55
N ASP A 374 -21.84 -5.99 29.58
CA ASP A 374 -22.92 -6.03 30.56
C ASP A 374 -23.93 -7.14 30.19
N ALA A 375 -24.12 -8.09 31.12
CA ALA A 375 -25.07 -9.19 30.94
C ALA A 375 -26.54 -8.75 31.06
N GLU A 376 -26.81 -7.55 31.58
CA GLU A 376 -28.15 -6.97 31.64
C GLU A 376 -28.53 -6.22 30.35
N ASP A 377 -27.54 -5.84 29.52
CA ASP A 377 -27.79 -5.21 28.23
C ASP A 377 -28.18 -6.25 27.17
N LYS A 378 -29.44 -6.19 26.73
CA LYS A 378 -29.97 -7.08 25.68
C LYS A 378 -29.32 -6.89 24.31
N ASN A 379 -28.58 -5.79 24.11
CA ASN A 379 -27.88 -5.52 22.86
C ASN A 379 -26.49 -6.15 22.82
N VAL A 380 -25.98 -6.66 23.94
CA VAL A 380 -24.69 -7.36 24.02
C VAL A 380 -24.93 -8.77 24.53
N CYS A 381 -24.31 -9.76 23.89
CA CYS A 381 -24.39 -11.14 24.37
C CYS A 381 -23.03 -11.56 24.92
N LYS A 382 -23.02 -12.48 25.91
CA LYS A 382 -21.79 -13.18 26.26
C LYS A 382 -21.46 -14.19 25.17
N PHE A 383 -20.28 -14.05 24.57
CA PHE A 383 -19.84 -14.86 23.44
C PHE A 383 -18.68 -15.80 23.79
N TRP A 384 -18.46 -16.08 25.08
CA TRP A 384 -17.52 -17.11 25.56
C TRP A 384 -18.16 -17.94 26.68
N PRO A 385 -17.62 -19.15 26.98
CA PRO A 385 -18.15 -20.00 28.04
C PRO A 385 -18.05 -19.34 29.42
N SER A 386 -19.09 -19.45 30.25
CA SER A 386 -19.19 -18.88 31.60
C SER A 386 -18.98 -19.93 32.69
N GLU A 387 -18.91 -19.51 33.96
CA GLU A 387 -18.86 -20.44 35.11
C GLU A 387 -20.04 -21.42 35.17
N THR A 388 -21.19 -21.03 34.63
CA THR A 388 -22.39 -21.86 34.56
C THR A 388 -22.39 -22.83 33.37
N SER A 389 -21.47 -22.67 32.42
CA SER A 389 -21.35 -23.51 31.22
C SER A 389 -19.91 -23.49 30.71
N ASP A 390 -19.09 -24.42 31.19
CA ASP A 390 -17.66 -24.53 30.85
C ASP A 390 -17.40 -24.87 29.36
N VAL A 391 -18.42 -25.30 28.61
CA VAL A 391 -18.31 -25.66 27.20
C VAL A 391 -19.34 -24.91 26.37
N MET A 392 -18.90 -24.36 25.24
CA MET A 392 -19.76 -23.76 24.23
C MET A 392 -19.51 -24.44 22.88
N LYS A 393 -20.60 -24.72 22.14
CA LYS A 393 -20.54 -25.27 20.78
C LYS A 393 -21.21 -24.30 19.80
N PRO A 394 -20.51 -23.24 19.36
CA PRO A 394 -21.07 -22.21 18.49
C PRO A 394 -21.51 -22.78 17.14
N VAL A 395 -20.80 -23.80 16.64
CA VAL A 395 -21.17 -24.60 15.46
C VAL A 395 -20.82 -26.07 15.71
N PRO A 396 -21.43 -27.04 14.99
CA PRO A 396 -21.25 -28.47 15.29
C PRO A 396 -19.78 -28.95 15.30
N HIS A 397 -18.91 -28.29 14.53
CA HIS A 397 -17.52 -28.66 14.34
C HIS A 397 -16.52 -27.81 15.15
N ILE A 398 -16.98 -26.88 15.99
CA ILE A 398 -16.12 -26.07 16.87
C ILE A 398 -16.60 -26.24 18.31
N THR A 399 -15.69 -26.61 19.19
CA THR A 399 -15.93 -26.69 20.63
C THR A 399 -14.99 -25.73 21.36
N ILE A 400 -15.57 -24.84 22.17
CA ILE A 400 -14.85 -23.90 23.02
C ILE A 400 -14.97 -24.37 24.46
N THR A 401 -13.84 -24.54 25.16
CA THR A 401 -13.80 -25.02 26.54
C THR A 401 -13.10 -24.01 27.42
N ARG A 402 -13.76 -23.57 28.50
CA ARG A 402 -13.18 -22.72 29.54
C ARG A 402 -12.01 -23.44 30.20
N LYS A 403 -10.92 -22.72 30.45
CA LYS A 403 -9.79 -23.21 31.23
C LYS A 403 -9.70 -22.52 32.57
N HIS A 404 -9.47 -21.22 32.55
CA HIS A 404 -9.42 -20.42 33.76
C HIS A 404 -9.64 -18.96 33.41
N GLU A 405 -9.92 -18.19 34.46
CA GLU A 405 -10.19 -16.77 34.40
C GLU A 405 -9.28 -16.09 35.42
N ARG A 406 -8.86 -14.86 35.12
CA ARG A 406 -8.06 -14.05 36.04
C ARG A 406 -8.55 -12.62 35.99
N ASP A 407 -8.86 -12.08 37.16
CA ASP A 407 -9.12 -10.66 37.33
C ASP A 407 -7.81 -9.90 37.52
N PHE A 408 -7.67 -8.80 36.78
CA PHE A 408 -6.64 -7.79 36.97
C PHE A 408 -7.31 -6.47 37.36
N THR A 409 -6.50 -5.45 37.66
CA THR A 409 -6.98 -4.14 38.08
C THR A 409 -7.95 -3.52 37.07
N TYR A 410 -7.63 -3.60 35.77
CA TYR A 410 -8.37 -2.90 34.71
C TYR A 410 -9.02 -3.81 33.68
N TRP A 411 -8.67 -5.08 33.63
CA TRP A 411 -9.25 -6.06 32.72
C TRP A 411 -9.44 -7.40 33.40
N ARG A 412 -10.20 -8.26 32.74
CA ARG A 412 -10.36 -9.66 33.05
C ARG A 412 -9.85 -10.49 31.90
N THR A 413 -9.09 -11.53 32.19
CA THR A 413 -8.59 -12.46 31.17
C THR A 413 -9.39 -13.75 31.23
N HIS A 414 -10.05 -14.10 30.12
CA HIS A 414 -10.68 -15.41 29.94
C HIS A 414 -9.78 -16.27 29.06
N VAL A 415 -9.35 -17.43 29.59
CA VAL A 415 -8.54 -18.39 28.83
C VAL A 415 -9.42 -19.56 28.42
N VAL A 416 -9.54 -19.77 27.11
CA VAL A 416 -10.33 -20.85 26.53
C VAL A 416 -9.50 -21.70 25.58
N HIS A 417 -9.90 -22.95 25.39
CA HIS A 417 -9.39 -23.81 24.32
C HIS A 417 -10.41 -23.92 23.21
N ILE A 418 -9.97 -23.74 21.97
CA ILE A 418 -10.75 -24.04 20.76
C ILE A 418 -10.26 -25.35 20.16
N ALA A 419 -11.20 -26.26 19.91
CA ALA A 419 -10.97 -27.50 19.19
C ALA A 419 -11.91 -27.55 17.98
N THR A 420 -11.35 -27.82 16.79
CA THR A 420 -12.13 -28.02 15.57
C THR A 420 -12.21 -29.52 15.27
N SER A 421 -13.26 -29.97 14.56
CA SER A 421 -13.39 -31.38 14.18
C SER A 421 -12.52 -31.77 12.99
N GLN A 422 -11.64 -30.88 12.51
CA GLN A 422 -10.71 -31.19 11.42
C GLN A 422 -9.45 -31.86 11.99
N PRO A 423 -9.01 -33.02 11.46
CA PRO A 423 -7.89 -33.78 12.02
C PRO A 423 -6.54 -33.03 12.03
N GLU A 424 -6.40 -31.99 11.21
CA GLU A 424 -5.16 -31.21 11.02
C GLU A 424 -5.06 -29.98 11.93
N ASP A 425 -6.12 -29.64 12.67
CA ASP A 425 -6.15 -28.51 13.60
C ASP A 425 -5.94 -29.02 15.04
N GLU A 426 -4.75 -28.77 15.59
CA GLU A 426 -4.52 -29.01 17.01
C GLU A 426 -5.37 -28.06 17.86
N SER A 427 -5.89 -28.58 18.99
CA SER A 427 -6.54 -27.73 19.99
C SER A 427 -5.59 -26.61 20.39
N ARG A 428 -6.07 -25.37 20.35
CA ARG A 428 -5.24 -24.20 20.67
C ARG A 428 -5.88 -23.32 21.72
N THR A 429 -5.04 -22.56 22.42
CA THR A 429 -5.46 -21.61 23.44
C THR A 429 -5.84 -20.29 22.79
N VAL A 430 -6.95 -19.70 23.24
CA VAL A 430 -7.34 -18.34 22.90
C VAL A 430 -7.45 -17.54 24.20
N HIS A 431 -6.75 -16.41 24.25
CA HIS A 431 -6.83 -15.45 25.34
C HIS A 431 -7.84 -14.37 24.97
N ILE A 432 -8.77 -14.06 25.88
CA ILE A 432 -9.72 -12.95 25.73
C ILE A 432 -9.42 -11.94 26.84
N LEU A 433 -9.00 -10.73 26.47
CA LEU A 433 -8.80 -9.61 27.39
C LEU A 433 -10.05 -8.73 27.36
N GLU A 434 -10.84 -8.76 28.43
CA GLU A 434 -12.03 -7.93 28.60
C GLU A 434 -11.72 -6.71 29.48
N LEU A 435 -11.71 -5.52 28.88
CA LEU A 435 -11.51 -4.28 29.63
C LEU A 435 -12.73 -3.98 30.51
N ARG A 436 -12.47 -3.46 31.72
CA ARG A 436 -13.48 -3.07 32.69
C ARG A 436 -13.67 -1.55 32.69
N ASP A 437 -14.84 -1.12 33.16
CA ASP A 437 -15.17 0.29 33.39
C ASP A 437 -15.12 1.19 32.14
N TRP A 438 -15.14 0.61 30.93
CA TRP A 438 -15.32 1.33 29.67
C TRP A 438 -16.64 0.93 29.03
N ARG A 439 -17.72 1.66 29.32
CA ARG A 439 -19.04 1.35 28.77
C ARG A 439 -19.13 1.80 27.31
N SER A 440 -20.08 1.23 26.57
CA SER A 440 -20.28 1.57 25.16
C SER A 440 -20.77 3.01 24.93
N ASP A 441 -21.39 3.62 25.93
CA ASP A 441 -21.85 5.02 25.91
C ASP A 441 -20.77 6.02 26.34
N ASP A 442 -19.68 5.54 26.95
CA ASP A 442 -18.55 6.38 27.34
C ASP A 442 -17.73 6.79 26.12
N LYS A 443 -17.57 8.10 25.95
CA LYS A 443 -16.82 8.68 24.81
C LYS A 443 -15.31 8.46 24.89
N LEU A 444 -14.78 8.25 26.09
CA LEU A 444 -13.36 8.17 26.37
C LEU A 444 -13.06 6.91 27.19
N PRO A 445 -11.87 6.32 27.04
CA PRO A 445 -11.43 5.25 27.92
C PRO A 445 -11.28 5.74 29.37
N PRO A 446 -11.21 4.81 30.35
CA PRO A 446 -11.15 5.16 31.77
C PRO A 446 -9.97 6.08 32.12
N SER A 447 -8.80 5.84 31.51
CA SER A 447 -7.66 6.73 31.53
C SER A 447 -6.63 6.35 30.45
N THR A 448 -5.67 7.24 30.19
CA THR A 448 -4.54 6.94 29.31
C THR A 448 -3.64 5.83 29.85
N SER A 449 -3.43 5.77 31.17
CA SER A 449 -2.64 4.70 31.81
C SER A 449 -3.25 3.31 31.57
N VAL A 450 -4.57 3.21 31.64
CA VAL A 450 -5.30 1.95 31.39
C VAL A 450 -5.06 1.44 29.97
N ILE A 451 -5.11 2.33 28.97
CA ILE A 451 -4.83 1.96 27.57
C ILE A 451 -3.37 1.53 27.38
N LEU A 452 -2.42 2.22 28.00
CA LEU A 452 -1.00 1.85 27.94
C LEU A 452 -0.73 0.47 28.55
N GLU A 453 -1.33 0.17 29.70
CA GLU A 453 -1.20 -1.15 30.33
C GLU A 453 -1.86 -2.26 29.51
N LEU A 454 -3.04 -1.99 28.93
CA LEU A 454 -3.71 -2.92 28.02
C LEU A 454 -2.87 -3.21 26.77
N TRP A 455 -2.25 -2.19 26.16
CA TRP A 455 -1.35 -2.37 25.03
C TRP A 455 -0.15 -3.24 25.38
N GLN A 456 0.50 -2.99 26.52
CA GLN A 456 1.63 -3.80 26.97
C GLN A 456 1.25 -5.27 27.18
N GLU A 457 0.07 -5.53 27.76
CA GLU A 457 -0.42 -6.89 27.95
C GLU A 457 -0.80 -7.56 26.63
N THR A 458 -1.38 -6.79 25.70
CA THR A 458 -1.71 -7.23 24.34
C THR A 458 -0.43 -7.66 23.61
N GLU A 459 0.63 -6.83 23.63
CA GLU A 459 1.93 -7.16 23.04
C GLU A 459 2.54 -8.42 23.68
N ARG A 460 2.45 -8.54 25.01
CA ARG A 460 2.98 -9.69 25.77
C ARG A 460 2.30 -11.01 25.38
N LEU A 461 1.01 -10.98 25.09
CA LEU A 461 0.22 -12.15 24.70
C LEU A 461 0.21 -12.42 23.20
N SER A 462 0.46 -11.40 22.38
CA SER A 462 0.50 -11.53 20.93
C SER A 462 1.72 -12.32 20.46
N THR A 463 1.53 -13.14 19.44
CA THR A 463 2.64 -13.73 18.67
C THR A 463 2.81 -12.94 17.38
N ALA A 464 4.05 -12.64 16.98
CA ALA A 464 4.35 -11.77 15.82
C ALA A 464 3.74 -12.22 14.48
N SER A 465 3.27 -13.47 14.36
CA SER A 465 2.67 -14.04 13.15
C SER A 465 1.14 -14.03 13.12
N ASP A 466 0.47 -13.89 14.26
CA ASP A 466 -0.97 -14.19 14.38
C ASP A 466 -1.78 -12.89 14.47
N PRO A 467 -2.94 -12.81 13.79
CA PRO A 467 -3.80 -11.64 13.90
C PRO A 467 -4.40 -11.52 15.31
N ILE A 468 -4.43 -10.29 15.83
CA ILE A 468 -5.15 -9.93 17.05
C ILE A 468 -6.56 -9.50 16.64
N LEU A 469 -7.57 -10.08 17.27
CA LEU A 469 -8.96 -9.68 17.06
C LEU A 469 -9.35 -8.62 18.09
N VAL A 470 -9.60 -7.40 17.65
CA VAL A 470 -10.02 -6.29 18.52
C VAL A 470 -11.51 -6.05 18.33
N CYS A 471 -12.25 -5.98 19.44
CA CYS A 471 -13.69 -5.79 19.43
C CYS A 471 -14.12 -4.66 20.35
N CYS A 472 -15.05 -3.84 19.87
CA CYS A 472 -15.81 -2.88 20.66
C CYS A 472 -17.27 -2.93 20.24
N PHE A 473 -18.15 -2.18 20.91
CA PHE A 473 -19.59 -2.27 20.69
C PHE A 473 -19.98 -2.19 19.20
N ASP A 474 -19.51 -1.15 18.51
CA ASP A 474 -19.75 -0.89 17.08
C ASP A 474 -18.64 -1.40 16.14
N GLY A 475 -17.51 -1.83 16.70
CA GLY A 475 -16.32 -2.27 15.96
C GLY A 475 -15.49 -1.16 15.33
N ALA A 476 -15.72 0.10 15.69
CA ALA A 476 -15.00 1.25 15.16
C ALA A 476 -14.55 2.23 16.24
N THR A 477 -15.45 2.68 17.12
CA THR A 477 -15.21 3.84 18.00
C THR A 477 -14.09 3.57 19.01
N ALA A 478 -14.23 2.53 19.85
CA ALA A 478 -13.16 2.19 20.79
C ALA A 478 -12.03 1.42 20.10
N CYS A 479 -12.34 0.58 19.10
CA CYS A 479 -11.34 -0.14 18.31
C CYS A 479 -10.30 0.81 17.70
N GLY A 480 -10.69 2.02 17.27
CA GLY A 480 -9.75 2.99 16.72
C GLY A 480 -8.71 3.53 17.70
N TYR A 481 -8.84 3.27 19.01
CA TYR A 481 -7.82 3.59 20.01
C TYR A 481 -6.70 2.55 20.10
N LEU A 482 -6.92 1.32 19.62
CA LEU A 482 -5.98 0.19 19.75
C LEU A 482 -5.41 -0.20 18.39
#